data_AF-A0A938AZL7-F1
#
_entry.id   AF-A0A938AZL7-F1
#
_cell.length_a   1.000
_cell.length_b   1.000
_cell.length_c   1.000
_cell.angle_alpha   90.00
_cell.angle_beta   90.00
_cell.angle_gamma   90.00
#
_symmetry.space_group_name_H-M   'P 1'
#
loop_
_entity.id
_entity.type
_entity.pdbx_description
1 polymer ?
#
loop_
_entity_poly.entity_id
_entity_poly.type
_entity_poly.pdbx_seq_one_letter_code
_entity_poly.pdbx_strand_id
1 'polypeptide(L)'
;MPQQDRLHRRLRDLQAQWERLSQLLQAVQQQYDLETRGEERLRLQALLTQREAERQQVEAQMQGLEQALAGSAGPGSVAPVPPGPAVTPPLATQPVTLFYSYARADLALRDQLATHLALLQREGIIGSWYDRLIEPGTVWEPQILGRLESAEIILLLVSADFLASEYCWREEVSRAMARHQAGTARVIPILLRPADWATAPFHVLQALPSDARPVTSWPDRDAAFVDIARGIRQVAQRLRQERLAQQEAEQRAGQIDWAQASHRSPPSQQWFDGEEPRPF
;
A
#
# COMPACT_ATOMS: atom_id res chain seq x y z
N MET A 1 -13.77 -35.93 -4.32
CA MET A 1 -12.55 -36.41 -3.64
C MET A 1 -11.28 -36.34 -4.52
N PRO A 2 -11.17 -36.93 -5.74
CA PRO A 2 -9.89 -36.96 -6.49
C PRO A 2 -9.40 -35.63 -7.10
N GLN A 3 -10.21 -34.57 -7.04
CA GLN A 3 -9.86 -33.23 -7.53
C GLN A 3 -9.21 -32.38 -6.43
N GLN A 4 -9.75 -32.41 -5.20
CA GLN A 4 -9.17 -31.74 -4.03
C GLN A 4 -7.79 -32.33 -3.68
N ASP A 5 -7.62 -33.65 -3.76
CA ASP A 5 -6.32 -34.30 -3.53
C ASP A 5 -5.24 -33.88 -4.54
N ARG A 6 -5.62 -33.59 -5.79
CA ARG A 6 -4.70 -33.09 -6.82
C ARG A 6 -4.27 -31.66 -6.54
N LEU A 7 -5.19 -30.82 -6.07
CA LEU A 7 -4.90 -29.43 -5.70
C LEU A 7 -4.00 -29.35 -4.46
N HIS A 8 -4.25 -30.16 -3.44
CA HIS A 8 -3.40 -30.22 -2.24
C HIS A 8 -2.00 -30.77 -2.50
N ARG A 9 -1.83 -31.73 -3.43
CA ARG A 9 -0.49 -32.17 -3.86
C ARG A 9 0.25 -31.04 -4.56
N ARG A 10 -0.41 -30.35 -5.49
CA ARG A 10 0.17 -29.23 -6.22
C ARG A 10 0.54 -28.04 -5.32
N LEU A 11 -0.25 -27.75 -4.29
CA LEU A 11 0.06 -26.72 -3.31
C LEU A 11 1.33 -27.05 -2.51
N ARG A 12 1.48 -28.32 -2.07
CA ARG A 12 2.70 -28.78 -1.38
C ARG A 12 3.93 -28.72 -2.28
N ASP A 13 3.79 -29.07 -3.55
CA ASP A 13 4.89 -28.99 -4.51
C ASP A 13 5.34 -27.53 -4.73
N LEU A 14 4.39 -26.59 -4.81
CA LEU A 14 4.68 -25.17 -4.95
C LEU A 14 5.30 -24.57 -3.67
N GLN A 15 4.83 -24.99 -2.49
CA GLN A 15 5.44 -24.61 -1.20
C GLN A 15 6.90 -25.05 -1.13
N ALA A 16 7.20 -26.29 -1.52
CA ALA A 16 8.57 -26.80 -1.57
C ALA A 16 9.44 -26.06 -2.63
N GLN A 17 8.85 -25.63 -3.75
CA GLN A 17 9.55 -24.80 -4.73
C GLN A 17 9.84 -23.40 -4.18
N TRP A 18 8.89 -22.79 -3.46
CA TRP A 18 9.05 -21.48 -2.84
C TRP A 18 10.15 -21.48 -1.77
N GLU A 19 10.22 -22.52 -0.94
CA GLU A 19 11.29 -22.66 0.07
C GLU A 19 12.68 -22.76 -0.58
N ARG A 20 12.81 -23.57 -1.64
CA ARG A 20 14.07 -23.69 -2.38
C ARG A 20 14.49 -22.38 -3.04
N LEU A 21 13.55 -21.68 -3.68
CA LEU A 21 13.82 -20.38 -4.29
C LEU A 21 14.23 -19.34 -3.23
N SER A 22 13.61 -19.38 -2.05
CA SER A 22 13.95 -18.48 -0.95
C SER A 22 15.37 -18.73 -0.42
N GLN A 23 15.77 -20.00 -0.27
CA GLN A 23 17.14 -20.36 0.13
C GLN A 23 18.17 -19.94 -0.93
N LEU A 24 17.87 -20.15 -2.22
CA LEU A 24 18.75 -19.74 -3.32
C LEU A 24 18.88 -18.21 -3.38
N LEU A 25 17.78 -17.47 -3.22
CA LEU A 25 17.81 -16.01 -3.15
C LEU A 25 18.68 -15.51 -2.01
N GLN A 26 18.55 -16.11 -0.83
CA GLN A 26 19.39 -15.76 0.32
C GLN A 26 20.88 -16.04 0.06
N ALA A 27 21.21 -17.15 -0.59
CA ALA A 27 22.59 -17.49 -0.94
C ALA A 27 23.18 -16.53 -1.98
N VAL A 28 22.42 -16.18 -3.02
CA VAL A 28 22.87 -15.23 -4.05
C VAL A 28 23.01 -13.81 -3.45
N GLN A 29 22.14 -13.43 -2.51
CA GLN A 29 22.25 -12.16 -1.80
C GLN A 29 23.53 -12.09 -0.96
N GLN A 30 23.84 -13.15 -0.21
CA GLN A 30 25.09 -13.22 0.55
C GLN A 30 26.32 -13.13 -0.36
N GLN A 31 26.29 -13.78 -1.53
CA GLN A 31 27.38 -13.71 -2.49
C GLN A 31 27.52 -12.31 -3.10
N TYR A 32 26.40 -11.64 -3.37
CA TYR A 32 26.37 -10.25 -3.83
C TYR A 32 26.97 -9.29 -2.80
N ASP A 33 26.66 -9.49 -1.51
CA ASP A 33 27.15 -8.64 -0.42
C ASP A 33 28.67 -8.76 -0.21
N LEU A 34 29.25 -9.92 -0.55
CA LEU A 34 30.69 -10.20 -0.44
C LEU A 34 31.50 -9.79 -1.68
N GLU A 35 30.84 -9.56 -2.81
CA GLU A 35 31.50 -9.36 -4.10
C GLU A 35 31.89 -7.89 -4.31
N THR A 36 33.17 -7.64 -4.55
CA THR A 36 33.72 -6.27 -4.70
C THR A 36 33.92 -5.87 -6.17
N ARG A 37 33.83 -6.84 -7.10
CA ARG A 37 34.00 -6.61 -8.53
C ARG A 37 32.67 -6.22 -9.19
N GLY A 38 32.66 -5.07 -9.87
CA GLY A 38 31.43 -4.49 -10.44
C GLY A 38 30.72 -5.36 -11.48
N GLU A 39 31.46 -6.08 -12.33
CA GLU A 39 30.89 -6.96 -13.36
C GLU A 39 30.19 -8.18 -12.77
N GLU A 40 30.75 -8.73 -11.70
CA GLU A 40 30.23 -9.90 -10.98
C GLU A 40 28.97 -9.50 -10.19
N ARG A 41 28.95 -8.32 -9.56
CA ARG A 41 27.75 -7.75 -8.94
C ARG A 41 26.60 -7.54 -9.94
N LEU A 42 26.89 -7.10 -11.16
CA LEU A 42 25.85 -6.93 -12.20
C LEU A 42 25.24 -8.27 -12.60
N ARG A 43 26.07 -9.32 -12.73
CA ARG A 43 25.60 -10.69 -13.01
C ARG A 43 24.76 -11.24 -11.87
N LEU A 44 25.19 -11.06 -10.63
CA LEU A 44 24.46 -11.49 -9.44
C LEU A 44 23.15 -10.71 -9.28
N GLN A 45 23.12 -9.42 -9.59
CA GLN A 45 21.89 -8.60 -9.59
C GLN A 45 20.87 -9.09 -10.63
N ALA A 46 21.31 -9.41 -11.85
CA ALA A 46 20.44 -9.98 -12.88
C ALA A 46 19.87 -11.34 -12.43
N LEU A 47 20.70 -12.15 -11.76
CA LEU A 47 20.27 -13.43 -11.21
C LEU A 47 19.26 -13.24 -10.07
N LEU A 48 19.50 -12.33 -9.13
CA LEU A 48 18.55 -12.00 -8.06
C LEU A 48 17.19 -11.59 -8.64
N THR A 49 17.21 -10.65 -9.60
CA THR A 49 16.00 -10.17 -10.27
C THR A 49 15.22 -11.31 -10.93
N GLN A 50 15.92 -12.20 -11.63
CA GLN A 50 15.30 -13.36 -12.27
C GLN A 50 14.68 -14.31 -11.25
N ARG A 51 15.40 -14.61 -10.15
CA ARG A 51 14.94 -15.51 -9.11
C ARG A 51 13.79 -14.93 -8.28
N GLU A 52 13.75 -13.62 -8.09
CA GLU A 52 12.64 -12.93 -7.43
C GLU A 52 11.37 -12.98 -8.27
N ALA A 53 11.49 -12.78 -9.58
CA ALA A 53 10.36 -12.92 -10.51
C ALA A 53 9.82 -14.36 -10.51
N GLU A 54 10.70 -15.37 -10.52
CA GLU A 54 10.32 -16.78 -10.39
C GLU A 54 9.54 -17.03 -9.08
N ARG A 55 10.02 -16.47 -7.96
CA ARG A 55 9.34 -16.62 -6.65
C ARG A 55 7.96 -15.96 -6.64
N GLN A 56 7.82 -14.75 -7.18
CA GLN A 56 6.53 -14.05 -7.27
C GLN A 56 5.53 -14.82 -8.13
N GLN A 57 5.99 -15.46 -9.20
CA GLN A 57 5.12 -16.27 -10.06
C GLN A 57 4.63 -17.54 -9.34
N VAL A 58 5.49 -18.20 -8.56
CA VAL A 58 5.10 -19.35 -7.73
C VAL A 58 4.11 -18.94 -6.64
N GLU A 59 4.33 -17.80 -5.99
CA GLU A 59 3.44 -17.26 -4.96
C GLU A 59 2.04 -16.94 -5.52
N ALA A 60 1.96 -16.31 -6.70
CA ALA A 60 0.70 -16.06 -7.38
C ALA A 60 -0.04 -17.37 -7.74
N GLN A 61 0.68 -18.42 -8.14
CA GLN A 61 0.10 -19.73 -8.42
C GLN A 61 -0.44 -20.42 -7.15
N MET A 62 0.26 -20.27 -6.02
CA MET A 62 -0.21 -20.79 -4.73
C MET A 62 -1.50 -20.11 -4.29
N GLN A 63 -1.57 -18.78 -4.33
CA GLN A 63 -2.76 -18.01 -3.98
C GLN A 63 -3.98 -18.40 -4.83
N GLY A 64 -3.79 -18.61 -6.14
CA GLY A 64 -4.85 -19.08 -7.02
C GLY A 64 -5.36 -20.49 -6.70
N LEU A 65 -4.47 -21.40 -6.30
CA LEU A 65 -4.84 -22.77 -5.91
C LEU A 65 -5.56 -22.82 -4.55
N GLU A 66 -5.16 -21.98 -3.60
CA GLU A 66 -5.82 -21.85 -2.30
C GLU A 66 -7.26 -21.32 -2.45
N GLN A 67 -7.47 -20.34 -3.32
CA GLN A 67 -8.81 -19.85 -3.66
C GLN A 67 -9.69 -20.94 -4.31
N ALA A 68 -9.11 -21.76 -5.19
CA ALA A 68 -9.83 -22.86 -5.83
C ALA A 68 -10.20 -24.00 -4.84
N LEU A 69 -9.34 -24.27 -3.85
CA LEU A 69 -9.61 -25.23 -2.78
C LEU A 69 -10.76 -24.77 -1.87
N ALA A 70 -10.83 -23.47 -1.56
CA ALA A 70 -11.90 -22.86 -0.76
C ALA A 70 -13.29 -22.91 -1.42
N GLY A 71 -13.36 -22.95 -2.76
CA GLY A 71 -14.62 -22.91 -3.52
C GLY A 71 -15.37 -24.24 -3.72
N SER A 72 -14.92 -25.36 -3.13
CA SER A 72 -15.41 -26.71 -3.47
C SER A 72 -16.26 -27.43 -2.42
N ALA A 73 -16.77 -26.73 -1.40
CA ALA A 73 -17.68 -27.30 -0.41
C ALA A 73 -19.15 -26.86 -0.65
N GLY A 74 -20.05 -27.82 -0.92
CA GLY A 74 -21.52 -27.70 -0.87
C GLY A 74 -22.13 -29.03 -0.35
N PRO A 75 -23.45 -29.15 -0.05
CA PRO A 75 -24.56 -28.56 -0.80
C PRO A 75 -25.78 -28.05 0.02
N GLY A 76 -26.67 -27.28 -0.61
CA GLY A 76 -27.99 -26.91 -0.09
C GLY A 76 -28.73 -25.93 -1.01
N SER A 77 -29.59 -26.46 -1.87
CA SER A 77 -30.41 -25.72 -2.84
C SER A 77 -31.36 -24.74 -2.15
N VAL A 78 -31.14 -23.45 -2.36
CA VAL A 78 -32.20 -22.43 -2.41
C VAL A 78 -31.89 -21.59 -3.63
N ALA A 79 -32.88 -21.43 -4.51
CA ALA A 79 -32.74 -20.74 -5.79
C ALA A 79 -31.99 -19.40 -5.65
N PRO A 80 -31.13 -19.02 -6.62
CA PRO A 80 -30.45 -17.74 -6.56
C PRO A 80 -31.48 -16.63 -6.73
N VAL A 81 -31.80 -15.96 -5.62
CA VAL A 81 -32.20 -14.55 -5.67
C VAL A 81 -31.09 -13.84 -6.45
N PRO A 82 -31.41 -13.05 -7.49
CA PRO A 82 -30.38 -12.38 -8.29
C PRO A 82 -29.44 -11.61 -7.36
N PRO A 83 -28.12 -11.64 -7.58
CA PRO A 83 -27.21 -10.88 -6.75
C PRO A 83 -27.57 -9.40 -6.90
N GLY A 84 -28.09 -8.81 -5.82
CA GLY A 84 -27.94 -7.38 -5.59
C GLY A 84 -26.46 -7.00 -5.72
N PRO A 85 -26.16 -5.73 -6.01
CA PRO A 85 -24.82 -5.30 -6.41
C PRO A 85 -23.79 -5.82 -5.42
N ALA A 86 -22.71 -6.41 -5.97
CA ALA A 86 -21.58 -6.88 -5.20
C ALA A 86 -21.15 -5.78 -4.22
N VAL A 87 -21.35 -6.02 -2.93
CA VAL A 87 -20.91 -5.10 -1.89
C VAL A 87 -19.40 -5.23 -1.82
N THR A 88 -18.71 -4.44 -2.64
CA THR A 88 -17.32 -4.06 -2.37
C THR A 88 -17.33 -3.49 -0.95
N PRO A 89 -16.49 -3.98 0.00
CA PRO A 89 -16.46 -3.36 1.31
C PRO A 89 -16.16 -1.88 1.12
N PRO A 90 -16.96 -0.97 1.69
CA PRO A 90 -16.77 0.46 1.48
C PRO A 90 -15.33 0.82 1.86
N LEU A 91 -14.65 1.60 1.03
CA LEU A 91 -13.24 1.99 1.24
C LEU A 91 -13.02 2.57 2.66
N ALA A 92 -14.06 3.00 3.37
CA ALA A 92 -14.07 3.40 4.77
C ALA A 92 -13.48 2.39 5.79
N THR A 93 -13.58 1.09 5.51
CA THR A 93 -13.01 0.03 6.36
C THR A 93 -11.63 -0.42 5.90
N GLN A 94 -11.11 0.12 4.79
CA GLN A 94 -9.76 -0.21 4.35
C GLN A 94 -8.72 0.49 5.22
N PRO A 95 -7.69 -0.24 5.66
CA PRO A 95 -6.63 0.31 6.49
C PRO A 95 -5.82 1.34 5.68
N VAL A 96 -5.32 2.38 6.35
CA VAL A 96 -4.53 3.44 5.71
C VAL A 96 -3.14 2.92 5.38
N THR A 97 -2.68 3.09 4.15
CA THR A 97 -1.36 2.62 3.71
C THR A 97 -0.25 3.56 4.15
N LEU A 98 0.84 2.98 4.68
CA LEU A 98 2.01 3.72 5.16
C LEU A 98 3.25 3.41 4.33
N PHE A 99 4.07 4.43 4.10
CA PHE A 99 5.38 4.32 3.49
C PHE A 99 6.45 4.94 4.39
N TYR A 100 7.55 4.21 4.63
CA TYR A 100 8.70 4.72 5.39
C TYR A 100 9.85 5.08 4.45
N SER A 101 10.34 6.32 4.55
CA SER A 101 11.61 6.74 3.97
C SER A 101 12.63 6.98 5.08
N TYR A 102 13.72 6.19 5.12
CA TYR A 102 14.71 6.24 6.19
C TYR A 102 16.10 5.80 5.73
N ALA A 103 17.15 6.35 6.36
CA ALA A 103 18.52 5.93 6.11
C ALA A 103 18.80 4.57 6.74
N ARG A 104 19.66 3.75 6.12
CA ARG A 104 20.08 2.44 6.69
C ARG A 104 20.57 2.53 8.13
N ALA A 105 21.26 3.62 8.48
CA ALA A 105 21.74 3.87 9.84
C ALA A 105 20.61 3.96 10.90
N ASP A 106 19.37 4.22 10.48
CA ASP A 106 18.21 4.41 11.36
C ASP A 106 17.31 3.17 11.46
N LEU A 107 17.72 2.03 10.88
CA LEU A 107 16.93 0.78 10.86
C LEU A 107 16.44 0.38 12.26
N ALA A 108 17.32 0.43 13.27
CA ALA A 108 16.97 0.05 14.64
C ALA A 108 15.87 0.95 15.24
N LEU A 109 15.90 2.26 14.96
CA LEU A 109 14.87 3.19 15.42
C LEU A 109 13.57 3.02 14.64
N ARG A 110 13.65 2.70 13.34
CA ARG A 110 12.50 2.33 12.52
C ARG A 110 11.79 1.09 13.08
N ASP A 111 12.53 0.06 13.47
CA ASP A 111 11.96 -1.19 14.00
C ASP A 111 11.27 -0.98 15.35
N GLN A 112 11.84 -0.11 16.19
CA GLN A 112 11.19 0.32 17.43
C GLN A 112 9.87 1.05 17.13
N LEU A 113 9.88 2.00 16.19
CA LEU A 113 8.65 2.68 15.77
C LEU A 113 7.60 1.69 15.25
N ALA A 114 8.00 0.73 14.40
CA ALA A 114 7.10 -0.31 13.87
C ALA A 114 6.46 -1.14 15.00
N THR A 115 7.22 -1.44 16.06
CA THR A 115 6.71 -2.13 17.26
C THR A 115 5.63 -1.32 17.97
N HIS A 116 5.85 -0.01 18.13
CA HIS A 116 4.86 0.90 18.73
C HIS A 116 3.60 1.10 17.87
N LEU A 117 3.70 0.89 16.55
CA LEU A 117 2.57 0.95 15.62
C LEU A 117 1.78 -0.37 15.50
N ALA A 118 2.28 -1.47 16.07
CA ALA A 118 1.66 -2.79 15.95
C ALA A 118 0.20 -2.83 16.39
N LEU A 119 -0.18 -2.05 17.42
CA LEU A 119 -1.58 -1.98 17.85
C LEU A 119 -2.49 -1.35 16.79
N LEU A 120 -2.06 -0.28 16.14
CA LEU A 120 -2.85 0.39 15.09
C LEU A 120 -3.04 -0.55 13.89
N GLN A 121 -2.02 -1.36 13.59
CA GLN A 121 -2.08 -2.37 12.53
C GLN A 121 -3.07 -3.48 12.87
N ARG A 122 -3.04 -4.00 14.10
CA ARG A 122 -4.00 -5.00 14.59
C ARG A 122 -5.44 -4.50 14.60
N GLU A 123 -5.64 -3.21 14.88
CA GLU A 123 -6.96 -2.55 14.82
C GLU A 123 -7.42 -2.26 13.38
N GLY A 124 -6.60 -2.57 12.37
CA GLY A 124 -6.93 -2.29 10.96
C GLY A 124 -7.04 -0.78 10.65
N ILE A 125 -6.43 0.08 11.47
CA ILE A 125 -6.38 1.52 11.21
C ILE A 125 -5.31 1.80 10.15
N ILE A 126 -4.17 1.14 10.27
CA ILE A 126 -3.08 1.20 9.31
C ILE A 126 -2.85 -0.17 8.68
N GLY A 127 -2.45 -0.19 7.42
CA GLY A 127 -2.26 -1.40 6.64
C GLY A 127 -0.86 -1.98 6.80
N SER A 128 -0.55 -3.00 5.99
CA SER A 128 0.83 -3.39 5.75
C SER A 128 1.61 -2.19 5.23
N TRP A 129 2.74 -1.90 5.86
CA TRP A 129 3.63 -0.86 5.41
C TRP A 129 4.66 -1.37 4.41
N TYR A 130 5.20 -0.45 3.64
CA TYR A 130 6.35 -0.70 2.78
C TYR A 130 7.55 0.09 3.30
N ASP A 131 8.67 -0.60 3.51
CA ASP A 131 9.92 -0.01 3.96
C ASP A 131 10.85 0.31 2.77
N ARG A 132 11.49 1.48 2.82
CA ARG A 132 12.63 1.79 1.96
C ARG A 132 13.88 1.93 2.82
N LEU A 133 14.84 1.05 2.59
CA LEU A 133 16.21 1.23 3.08
C LEU A 133 16.95 2.17 2.13
N ILE A 134 17.29 3.38 2.57
CA ILE A 134 18.16 4.27 1.79
C ILE A 134 19.61 3.87 2.05
N GLU A 135 20.25 3.32 1.02
CA GLU A 135 21.70 3.14 0.96
C GLU A 135 22.33 4.20 0.04
N PRO A 136 23.43 4.85 0.47
CA PRO A 136 24.17 5.75 -0.40
C PRO A 136 24.66 5.03 -1.68
N GLY A 137 24.32 5.55 -2.86
CA GLY A 137 24.83 5.06 -4.15
C GLY A 137 23.99 4.00 -4.87
N THR A 138 22.80 3.65 -4.38
CA THR A 138 21.94 2.62 -5.00
C THR A 138 20.92 3.21 -5.99
N VAL A 139 20.71 2.54 -7.13
CA VAL A 139 19.76 2.94 -8.19
C VAL A 139 18.32 2.68 -7.75
N TRP A 140 17.39 3.58 -8.12
CA TRP A 140 15.95 3.46 -7.83
C TRP A 140 15.31 2.25 -8.52
N GLU A 141 14.57 1.45 -7.76
CA GLU A 141 13.73 0.37 -8.31
C GLU A 141 12.31 0.88 -8.64
N PRO A 142 11.79 0.68 -9.86
CA PRO A 142 10.45 1.10 -10.26
C PRO A 142 9.32 0.64 -9.32
N GLN A 143 9.52 -0.46 -8.60
CA GLN A 143 8.57 -1.01 -7.64
C GLN A 143 8.40 -0.12 -6.39
N ILE A 144 9.47 0.60 -5.98
CA ILE A 144 9.45 1.52 -4.82
C ILE A 144 8.65 2.78 -5.15
N LEU A 145 8.76 3.24 -6.39
CA LEU A 145 7.98 4.33 -6.97
C LEU A 145 6.48 4.03 -6.85
N GLY A 146 6.05 2.83 -7.28
CA GLY A 146 4.64 2.42 -7.19
C GLY A 146 4.09 2.40 -5.75
N ARG A 147 4.93 2.09 -4.76
CA ARG A 147 4.55 2.08 -3.34
C ARG A 147 4.46 3.48 -2.74
N LEU A 148 5.38 4.37 -3.10
CA LEU A 148 5.27 5.80 -2.78
C LEU A 148 3.99 6.41 -3.38
N GLU A 149 3.65 6.01 -4.61
CA GLU A 149 2.46 6.50 -5.32
C GLU A 149 1.13 5.92 -4.80
N SER A 150 1.14 4.80 -4.09
CA SER A 150 -0.07 4.23 -3.47
C SER A 150 -0.22 4.55 -1.99
N ALA A 151 0.81 5.11 -1.36
CA ALA A 151 0.80 5.44 0.06
C ALA A 151 -0.07 6.68 0.35
N GLU A 152 -0.89 6.55 1.37
CA GLU A 152 -1.73 7.63 1.90
C GLU A 152 -1.02 8.43 3.00
N ILE A 153 -0.15 7.77 3.77
CA ILE A 153 0.73 8.43 4.74
C ILE A 153 2.18 8.11 4.37
N ILE A 154 2.99 9.15 4.23
CA ILE A 154 4.42 9.06 3.94
C ILE A 154 5.18 9.58 5.17
N LEU A 155 5.94 8.70 5.79
CA LEU A 155 6.75 8.99 6.97
C LEU A 155 8.20 9.23 6.55
N LEU A 156 8.69 10.45 6.78
CA LEU A 156 10.10 10.80 6.54
C LEU A 156 10.84 10.65 7.87
N LEU A 157 11.65 9.61 8.04
CA LEU A 157 12.40 9.37 9.27
C LEU A 157 13.71 10.19 9.25
N VAL A 158 13.63 11.41 9.78
CA VAL A 158 14.66 12.44 9.65
C VAL A 158 15.81 12.19 10.62
N SER A 159 17.01 12.21 10.06
CA SER A 159 18.31 12.15 10.72
C SER A 159 19.37 12.84 9.85
N ALA A 160 20.58 13.05 10.37
CA ALA A 160 21.67 13.58 9.56
C ALA A 160 22.00 12.66 8.36
N ASP A 161 21.97 11.33 8.54
CA ASP A 161 22.21 10.37 7.47
C ASP A 161 21.08 10.37 6.43
N PHE A 162 19.83 10.57 6.85
CA PHE A 162 18.71 10.75 5.95
C PHE A 162 18.92 11.97 5.03
N LEU A 163 19.24 13.13 5.62
CA LEU A 163 19.47 14.38 4.89
C LEU A 163 20.71 14.34 3.99
N ALA A 164 21.75 13.60 4.39
CA ALA A 164 23.00 13.47 3.63
C ALA A 164 22.88 12.57 2.39
N SER A 165 21.82 11.77 2.27
CA SER A 165 21.64 10.86 1.14
C SER A 165 21.19 11.63 -0.13
N GLU A 166 22.16 11.99 -0.99
CA GLU A 166 21.98 12.82 -2.19
C GLU A 166 20.82 12.37 -3.11
N TYR A 167 20.54 11.07 -3.15
CA TYR A 167 19.54 10.50 -4.03
C TYR A 167 18.10 10.53 -3.46
N CYS A 168 17.93 10.50 -2.14
CA CYS A 168 16.62 10.58 -1.50
C CYS A 168 16.06 12.01 -1.49
N TRP A 169 16.96 13.00 -1.33
CA TRP A 169 16.59 14.39 -1.17
C TRP A 169 15.90 15.02 -2.38
N ARG A 170 16.34 14.71 -3.61
CA ARG A 170 15.84 15.43 -4.81
C ARG A 170 14.52 14.90 -5.35
N GLU A 171 14.34 13.59 -5.42
CA GLU A 171 13.20 13.03 -6.16
C GLU A 171 12.10 12.48 -5.25
N GLU A 172 12.46 11.78 -4.16
CA GLU A 172 11.47 11.22 -3.23
C GLU A 172 10.78 12.30 -2.42
N VAL A 173 11.56 13.16 -1.77
CA VAL A 173 11.01 14.25 -0.95
C VAL A 173 10.18 15.19 -1.81
N SER A 174 10.66 15.55 -3.00
CA SER A 174 9.89 16.41 -3.93
C SER A 174 8.56 15.77 -4.35
N ARG A 175 8.56 14.47 -4.67
CA ARG A 175 7.34 13.76 -5.09
C ARG A 175 6.38 13.53 -3.92
N ALA A 176 6.88 13.18 -2.74
CA ALA A 176 6.10 13.09 -1.52
C ALA A 176 5.44 14.45 -1.18
N MET A 177 6.20 15.55 -1.29
CA MET A 177 5.68 16.90 -1.06
C MET A 177 4.67 17.32 -2.13
N ALA A 178 4.86 16.96 -3.40
CA ALA A 178 3.89 17.21 -4.45
C ALA A 178 2.55 16.50 -4.17
N ARG A 179 2.60 15.23 -3.74
CA ARG A 179 1.40 14.48 -3.31
C ARG A 179 0.75 15.10 -2.07
N HIS A 180 1.57 15.58 -1.13
CA HIS A 180 1.06 16.30 0.04
C HIS A 180 0.30 17.57 -0.33
N GLN A 181 0.88 18.38 -1.21
CA GLN A 181 0.25 19.61 -1.71
C GLN A 181 -1.00 19.33 -2.52
N ALA A 182 -1.02 18.23 -3.30
CA ALA A 182 -2.19 17.78 -4.04
C ALA A 182 -3.27 17.14 -3.16
N GLY A 183 -3.00 16.90 -1.87
CA GLY A 183 -3.93 16.24 -0.95
C GLY A 183 -4.11 14.74 -1.20
N THR A 184 -3.30 14.12 -2.07
CA THR A 184 -3.37 12.68 -2.39
C THR A 184 -2.57 11.82 -1.41
N ALA A 185 -1.70 12.42 -0.59
CA ALA A 185 -1.05 11.76 0.53
C ALA A 185 -0.79 12.76 1.68
N ARG A 186 -0.52 12.27 2.88
CA ARG A 186 -0.08 13.06 4.02
C ARG A 186 1.38 12.76 4.34
N VAL A 187 2.25 13.75 4.20
CA VAL A 187 3.65 13.65 4.61
C VAL A 187 3.76 14.04 6.09
N ILE A 188 4.47 13.23 6.87
CA ILE A 188 4.74 13.47 8.28
C ILE A 188 6.25 13.31 8.52
N PRO A 189 6.98 14.41 8.81
CA PRO A 189 8.35 14.30 9.28
C PRO A 189 8.39 13.66 10.67
N ILE A 190 9.21 12.63 10.85
CA ILE A 190 9.48 11.99 12.14
C ILE A 190 10.96 12.21 12.47
N LEU A 191 11.25 13.06 13.45
CA LEU A 191 12.61 13.36 13.88
C LEU A 191 13.13 12.23 14.74
N LEU A 192 13.99 11.38 14.17
CA LEU A 192 14.63 10.28 14.90
C LEU A 192 15.86 10.76 15.67
N ARG A 193 16.72 11.53 14.99
CA ARG A 193 17.98 12.05 15.54
C ARG A 193 18.08 13.56 15.31
N PRO A 194 18.85 14.29 16.14
CA PRO A 194 19.17 15.68 15.88
C PRO A 194 19.75 15.84 14.47
N ALA A 195 19.16 16.76 13.71
CA ALA A 195 19.57 17.10 12.36
C ALA A 195 19.13 18.54 12.07
N ASP A 196 19.85 19.26 11.23
CA ASP A 196 19.40 20.56 10.74
C ASP A 196 18.51 20.37 9.51
N TRP A 197 17.20 20.45 9.73
CA TRP A 197 16.17 20.30 8.70
C TRP A 197 15.40 21.61 8.46
N ALA A 198 15.88 22.74 9.00
CA ALA A 198 15.17 24.02 8.95
C ALA A 198 14.97 24.52 7.51
N THR A 199 15.85 24.14 6.59
CA THR A 199 15.76 24.49 5.17
C THR A 199 15.16 23.37 4.32
N ALA A 200 14.66 22.29 4.92
CA ALA A 200 14.08 21.17 4.19
C ALA A 200 12.76 21.54 3.51
N PRO A 201 12.40 20.98 2.35
CA PRO A 201 11.11 21.24 1.70
C PRO A 201 9.90 20.94 2.59
N PHE A 202 10.06 20.02 3.54
CA PHE A 202 9.03 19.61 4.50
C PHE A 202 9.12 20.34 5.86
N HIS A 203 9.98 21.37 6.00
CA HIS A 203 10.13 22.11 7.26
C HIS A 203 8.85 22.79 7.74
N VAL A 204 7.96 23.13 6.79
CA VAL A 204 6.66 23.74 7.04
C VAL A 204 5.63 22.78 7.62
N LEU A 205 5.91 21.47 7.60
CA LEU A 205 5.00 20.44 8.09
C LEU A 205 5.18 20.24 9.59
N GLN A 206 4.07 19.93 10.27
CA GLN A 206 4.14 19.54 11.67
C GLN A 206 4.90 18.22 11.81
N ALA A 207 6.07 18.28 12.43
CA ALA A 207 6.88 17.11 12.73
C ALA A 207 6.40 16.39 13.98
N LEU A 208 6.67 15.08 14.03
CA LEU A 208 6.60 14.24 15.21
C LEU A 208 8.02 13.81 15.63
N PRO A 209 8.29 13.47 16.90
CA PRO A 209 7.44 13.67 18.07
C PRO A 209 7.05 15.14 18.30
N SER A 210 6.11 15.36 19.21
CA SER A 210 5.66 16.69 19.65
C SER A 210 6.84 17.60 20.01
N ASP A 211 6.65 18.91 19.82
CA ASP A 211 7.67 19.96 19.95
C ASP A 211 8.89 19.80 19.03
N ALA A 212 8.79 18.96 18.00
CA ALA A 212 9.89 18.66 17.09
C ALA A 212 11.17 18.20 17.84
N ARG A 213 10.99 17.51 18.97
CA ARG A 213 12.11 16.96 19.74
C ARG A 213 12.49 15.58 19.18
N PRO A 214 13.72 15.38 18.69
CA PRO A 214 14.12 14.10 18.10
C PRO A 214 14.04 12.95 19.10
N VAL A 215 13.62 11.77 18.67
CA VAL A 215 13.44 10.57 19.51
C VAL A 215 14.67 10.28 20.39
N THR A 216 15.88 10.35 19.84
CA THR A 216 17.10 10.07 20.63
C THR A 216 17.40 11.09 21.72
N SER A 217 16.74 12.25 21.69
CA SER A 217 16.90 13.33 22.69
C SER A 217 15.83 13.28 23.79
N TRP A 218 14.86 12.36 23.73
CA TRP A 218 13.90 12.16 24.82
C TRP A 218 14.55 11.40 25.98
N PRO A 219 14.20 11.71 27.25
CA PRO A 219 14.68 10.95 28.40
C PRO A 219 14.24 9.48 28.34
N ASP A 220 13.01 9.27 27.86
CA ASP A 220 12.44 7.96 27.57
C ASP A 220 12.06 7.91 26.08
N ARG A 221 12.70 6.99 25.34
CA ARG A 221 12.43 6.80 23.91
C ARG A 221 11.07 6.17 23.65
N ASP A 222 10.59 5.31 24.55
CA ASP A 222 9.27 4.70 24.40
C ASP A 222 8.18 5.76 24.51
N ALA A 223 8.34 6.73 25.41
CA ALA A 223 7.45 7.89 25.47
C ALA A 223 7.42 8.68 24.15
N ALA A 224 8.58 8.85 23.49
CA ALA A 224 8.66 9.50 22.18
C ALA A 224 7.92 8.72 21.09
N PHE A 225 8.10 7.39 21.05
CA PHE A 225 7.42 6.54 20.07
C PHE A 225 5.91 6.44 20.32
N VAL A 226 5.46 6.44 21.58
CA VAL A 226 4.04 6.52 21.94
C VAL A 226 3.43 7.82 21.45
N ASP A 227 4.15 8.94 21.59
CA ASP A 227 3.72 10.23 21.07
C ASP A 227 3.58 10.21 19.54
N ILE A 228 4.59 9.68 18.83
CA ILE A 228 4.53 9.47 17.39
C ILE A 228 3.34 8.59 16.99
N ALA A 229 3.13 7.46 17.66
CA ALA A 229 2.04 6.53 17.36
C ALA A 229 0.66 7.18 17.56
N ARG A 230 0.51 8.03 18.58
CA ARG A 230 -0.72 8.82 18.79
C ARG A 230 -0.93 9.83 17.67
N GLY A 231 0.12 10.54 17.25
CA GLY A 231 0.04 11.47 16.12
C GLY A 231 -0.37 10.77 14.81
N ILE A 232 0.28 9.66 14.49
CA ILE A 232 -0.07 8.85 13.30
C ILE A 232 -1.50 8.34 13.37
N ARG A 233 -1.96 7.86 14.54
CA ARG A 233 -3.35 7.43 14.75
C ARG A 233 -4.34 8.53 14.39
N GLN A 234 -4.11 9.75 14.88
CA GLN A 234 -4.99 10.89 14.62
C GLN A 234 -5.07 11.21 13.12
N VAL A 235 -3.93 11.22 12.44
CA VAL A 235 -3.89 11.46 10.99
C VAL A 235 -4.61 10.36 10.22
N ALA A 236 -4.35 9.09 10.54
CA ALA A 236 -4.99 7.95 9.88
C ALA A 236 -6.51 7.95 10.09
N GLN A 237 -6.98 8.27 11.30
CA GLN A 237 -8.41 8.39 11.58
C GLN A 237 -9.05 9.53 10.80
N ARG A 238 -8.37 10.69 10.69
CA ARG A 238 -8.85 11.81 9.88
C ARG A 238 -9.00 11.43 8.40
N LEU A 239 -7.99 10.77 7.83
CA LEU A 239 -8.06 10.29 6.43
C LEU A 239 -9.23 9.33 6.21
N ARG A 240 -9.48 8.41 7.16
CA ARG A 240 -10.64 7.51 7.09
C ARG A 240 -11.97 8.27 7.14
N GLN A 241 -12.07 9.32 7.96
CA GLN A 241 -13.26 10.17 8.04
C GLN A 241 -13.48 10.99 6.76
N GLU A 242 -12.43 11.58 6.20
CA GLU A 242 -12.48 12.33 4.93
C GLU A 242 -12.97 11.43 3.79
N ARG A 243 -12.45 10.20 3.73
CA ARG A 243 -12.87 9.18 2.76
C ARG A 243 -14.33 8.77 2.91
N LEU A 244 -14.81 8.62 4.15
CA LEU A 244 -16.23 8.34 4.44
C LEU A 244 -17.13 9.48 3.94
N ALA A 245 -16.77 10.72 4.26
CA ALA A 245 -17.53 11.90 3.85
C ALA A 245 -17.59 12.06 2.31
N GLN A 246 -16.49 11.78 1.61
CA GLN A 246 -16.44 11.79 0.14
C GLN A 246 -17.39 10.76 -0.47
N GLN A 247 -17.41 9.52 0.05
CA GLN A 247 -18.34 8.48 -0.42
C GLN A 247 -19.81 8.87 -0.21
N GLU A 248 -20.15 9.40 0.97
CA GLU A 248 -21.51 9.85 1.24
C GLU A 248 -21.93 10.99 0.30
N ALA A 249 -21.03 11.91 -0.01
CA ALA A 249 -21.28 13.01 -0.94
C ALA A 249 -21.50 12.50 -2.37
N GLU A 250 -20.65 11.58 -2.85
CA GLU A 250 -20.77 10.96 -4.18
C GLU A 250 -22.07 10.16 -4.31
N GLN A 251 -22.42 9.37 -3.30
CA GLN A 251 -23.68 8.61 -3.27
C GLN A 251 -24.90 9.53 -3.30
N ARG A 252 -24.87 10.65 -2.57
CA ARG A 252 -25.94 11.66 -2.61
C ARG A 252 -26.02 12.36 -3.96
N ALA A 253 -24.89 12.71 -4.57
CA ALA A 253 -24.85 13.35 -5.88
C ALA A 253 -25.39 12.42 -6.99
N GLY A 254 -24.97 11.16 -7.00
CA GLY A 254 -25.52 10.14 -7.89
C GLY A 254 -27.00 9.84 -7.64
N GLN A 255 -27.46 9.99 -6.39
CA GLN A 255 -28.88 9.86 -6.07
C GLN A 255 -29.76 10.98 -6.63
N ILE A 256 -29.25 12.21 -6.60
CA ILE A 256 -29.96 13.38 -7.15
C ILE A 256 -30.03 13.30 -8.68
N ASP A 257 -28.96 12.86 -9.34
CA ASP A 257 -28.89 12.75 -10.80
C ASP A 257 -29.86 11.67 -11.35
N TRP A 258 -29.95 10.47 -10.73
CA TRP A 258 -30.93 9.47 -11.16
C TRP A 258 -32.38 9.96 -10.98
N ALA A 259 -32.66 10.68 -9.89
CA ALA A 259 -34.00 11.17 -9.58
C ALA A 259 -34.43 12.23 -10.60
N GLN A 260 -33.51 13.09 -11.03
CA GLN A 260 -33.77 14.09 -12.07
C GLN A 260 -33.88 13.45 -13.47
N ALA A 261 -33.09 12.42 -13.77
CA ALA A 261 -33.14 11.70 -15.04
C ALA A 261 -34.43 10.88 -15.22
N SER A 262 -34.97 10.30 -14.15
CA SER A 262 -36.19 9.48 -14.18
C SER A 262 -37.50 10.27 -14.20
N HIS A 263 -37.45 11.60 -13.99
CA HIS A 263 -38.57 12.52 -14.21
C HIS A 263 -38.68 13.08 -15.64
N ARG A 264 -37.72 12.82 -16.54
CA ARG A 264 -37.91 13.08 -17.97
C ARG A 264 -38.75 11.95 -18.57
N SER A 265 -40.04 12.21 -18.79
CA SER A 265 -40.92 11.30 -19.54
C SER A 265 -40.27 10.89 -20.86
N PRO A 266 -40.30 9.61 -21.26
CA PRO A 266 -39.92 9.24 -22.63
C PRO A 266 -40.80 10.03 -23.60
N PRO A 267 -40.27 10.47 -24.76
CA PRO A 267 -41.07 11.17 -25.74
C PRO A 267 -42.24 10.26 -26.11
N SER A 268 -43.46 10.75 -25.88
CA SER A 268 -44.70 10.10 -26.22
C SER A 268 -44.62 9.64 -27.68
N GLN A 269 -44.51 8.32 -27.90
CA GLN A 269 -44.76 7.72 -29.20
C GLN A 269 -46.20 8.07 -29.56
N GLN A 270 -46.35 9.14 -30.35
CA GLN A 270 -47.56 9.41 -31.10
C GLN A 270 -47.85 8.16 -31.92
N TRP A 271 -48.93 7.49 -31.55
CA TRP A 271 -49.55 6.47 -32.38
C TRP A 271 -49.88 7.13 -33.72
N PHE A 272 -49.30 6.60 -34.80
CA PHE A 272 -49.71 6.95 -36.15
C PHE A 272 -51.10 6.33 -36.37
N ASP A 273 -52.13 7.16 -36.34
CA ASP A 273 -53.42 6.85 -36.94
C ASP A 273 -53.27 6.84 -38.47
N GLY A 274 -53.78 5.79 -39.11
CA GLY A 274 -54.19 5.80 -40.51
C GLY A 274 -53.26 5.08 -41.49
N GLU A 275 -53.57 3.81 -41.79
CA GLU A 275 -54.22 3.38 -43.04
C GLU A 275 -54.13 1.86 -43.17
N GLU A 276 -55.28 1.18 -43.02
CA GLU A 276 -55.43 -0.22 -43.45
C GLU A 276 -55.42 -0.29 -44.99
N PRO A 277 -54.62 -1.17 -45.62
CA PRO A 277 -54.73 -1.38 -47.05
C PRO A 277 -55.96 -2.27 -47.34
N ARG A 278 -56.91 -1.73 -48.10
CA ARG A 278 -58.00 -2.51 -48.70
C ARG A 278 -57.43 -3.48 -49.75
N PRO A 279 -57.98 -4.69 -49.89
CA PRO A 279 -57.52 -5.65 -50.88
C PRO A 279 -58.13 -5.32 -52.25
N PHE A 280 -57.29 -5.23 -53.28
CA PHE A 280 -57.58 -5.65 -54.65
C PHE A 280 -56.27 -6.03 -55.35
#